data_AF-A0A8H8DPR2-F1
#
_entry.id   AF-A0A8H8DPR2-F1
#
_cell.length_a   1.000
_cell.length_b   1.000
_cell.length_c   1.000
_cell.angle_alpha   90.00
_cell.angle_beta   90.00
_cell.angle_gamma   90.00
#
_symmetry.space_group_name_H-M   'P 1'
#
loop_
_entity.id
_entity.type
_entity.pdbx_description
1 polymer ?
#
loop_
_entity_poly.entity_id
_entity_poly.type
_entity_poly.pdbx_seq_one_letter_code
_entity_poly.pdbx_strand_id
1 'polypeptide(L)'
;MRADGRAGLAGRGGEGGEWTECPVCGRRVVVGDAEAHVDACLGEARPAKLARVNYALWTESRLRAELRTLGLRTVGDKAVLQRRHAEWVNLWNANTDAARPAARSELVRRLARWERSAHAVQPSIRDIASDAWLRTHRAAFAQLAAAARAGIAGARAKPP
;
A
#
# COMPACT_ATOMS: atom_id res chain seq x y z
N MET A 1 6.27 -33.96 -29.02
CA MET A 1 4.84 -33.88 -29.36
C MET A 1 4.42 -32.42 -29.29
N ARG A 2 3.85 -31.91 -30.39
CA ARG A 2 3.38 -30.53 -30.56
C ARG A 2 2.01 -30.31 -29.94
N ALA A 3 1.73 -29.07 -29.54
CA ALA A 3 0.53 -28.25 -29.81
C ALA A 3 0.47 -27.15 -28.72
N ASP A 4 0.87 -25.91 -28.97
CA ASP A 4 0.14 -24.84 -29.69
C ASP A 4 -1.11 -24.32 -28.95
N GLY A 5 -1.10 -23.01 -28.67
CA GLY A 5 -2.20 -22.28 -28.07
C GLY A 5 -1.95 -20.77 -28.05
N ARG A 6 -1.55 -20.22 -29.20
CA ARG A 6 -1.30 -18.79 -29.43
C ARG A 6 -2.63 -18.10 -29.80
N ALA A 7 -3.02 -17.10 -29.01
CA ALA A 7 -3.91 -16.01 -29.44
C ALA A 7 -3.22 -14.72 -28.95
N GLY A 8 -2.78 -13.77 -29.77
CA GLY A 8 -3.35 -13.34 -31.03
C GLY A 8 -4.03 -11.98 -30.82
N LEU A 9 -3.26 -10.97 -30.41
CA LEU A 9 -3.66 -9.56 -30.50
C LEU A 9 -2.58 -8.83 -31.28
N ALA A 10 -2.84 -8.69 -32.57
CA ALA A 10 -2.11 -7.81 -33.46
C ALA A 10 -2.43 -6.37 -33.10
N GLY A 11 -1.45 -5.66 -32.53
CA GLY A 11 -1.37 -4.20 -32.50
C GLY A 11 -0.27 -3.78 -33.47
N ARG A 12 -0.60 -2.82 -34.33
CA ARG A 12 0.18 -2.37 -35.49
C ARG A 12 1.53 -1.75 -35.09
N GLY A 13 2.44 -1.75 -36.06
CA GLY A 13 3.87 -1.48 -35.90
C GLY A 13 4.27 -0.14 -35.27
N GLY A 14 5.45 -0.19 -34.66
CA GLY A 14 6.26 0.92 -34.20
C GLY A 14 7.66 0.36 -33.95
N GLU A 15 8.64 0.82 -34.71
CA GLU A 15 9.99 0.31 -34.82
C GLU A 15 10.81 0.54 -33.54
N GLY A 16 11.59 -0.45 -33.11
CA GLY A 16 12.90 -0.30 -32.44
C GLY A 16 13.10 0.69 -31.27
N GLY A 17 12.07 1.14 -30.57
CA GLY A 17 12.24 2.15 -29.51
C GLY A 17 12.90 1.61 -28.24
N GLU A 18 13.99 2.25 -27.82
CA GLU A 18 14.59 2.05 -26.50
C GLU A 18 13.56 2.33 -25.40
N TRP A 19 13.53 1.51 -24.35
CA TRP A 19 12.57 1.63 -23.25
C TRP A 19 13.24 2.28 -22.04
N THR A 20 12.57 3.25 -21.43
CA THR A 20 13.00 3.88 -20.19
C THR A 20 11.91 3.79 -19.12
N GLU A 21 12.31 3.97 -17.86
CA GLU A 21 11.38 4.03 -16.74
C GLU A 21 11.04 5.49 -16.45
N CYS A 22 9.75 5.81 -16.42
CA CYS A 22 9.29 7.14 -16.04
C CYS A 22 9.70 7.45 -14.58
N PRO A 23 10.40 8.56 -14.30
CA PRO A 23 10.84 8.90 -12.94
C PRO A 23 9.68 9.27 -12.00
N VAL A 24 8.48 9.55 -12.54
CA VAL A 24 7.29 9.91 -11.76
C VAL A 24 6.50 8.67 -11.32
N CYS A 25 6.21 7.76 -12.25
CA CYS A 25 5.32 6.62 -11.99
C CYS A 25 6.00 5.23 -12.11
N GLY A 26 7.26 5.19 -12.55
CA GLY A 26 8.04 3.97 -12.76
C GLY A 26 7.47 3.05 -13.85
N ARG A 27 6.57 3.53 -14.71
CA ARG A 27 6.05 2.75 -15.85
C ARG A 27 7.09 2.74 -16.97
N ARG A 28 7.23 1.59 -17.65
CA ARG A 28 8.06 1.48 -18.84
C ARG A 28 7.38 2.20 -19.99
N VAL A 29 8.10 3.14 -20.58
CA VAL A 29 7.66 3.94 -21.72
C VAL A 29 8.74 3.94 -22.78
N VAL A 30 8.33 4.06 -24.04
CA VAL A 30 9.29 4.22 -25.14
C VAL A 30 9.98 5.57 -24.96
N VAL A 31 11.29 5.65 -25.15
CA VAL A 31 12.09 6.87 -24.95
C VAL A 31 11.51 8.06 -25.74
N GLY A 32 11.03 7.83 -26.96
CA GLY A 32 10.37 8.87 -27.77
C GLY A 32 9.05 9.40 -27.20
N ASP A 33 8.35 8.60 -26.39
CA ASP A 33 7.08 8.97 -25.74
C ASP A 33 7.27 9.38 -24.27
N ALA A 34 8.50 9.34 -23.76
CA ALA A 34 8.78 9.50 -22.34
C ALA A 34 8.41 10.90 -21.83
N GLU A 35 8.67 11.94 -22.62
CA GLU A 35 8.35 13.34 -22.29
C GLU A 35 6.84 13.56 -22.19
N ALA A 36 6.10 13.16 -23.23
CA ALA A 36 4.64 13.24 -23.24
C ALA A 36 4.00 12.44 -22.10
N HIS A 37 4.58 11.30 -21.75
CA HIS A 37 4.13 10.51 -20.61
C HIS A 37 4.44 11.17 -19.26
N VAL A 38 5.62 11.78 -19.10
CA VAL A 38 5.98 12.50 -17.87
C VAL A 38 5.05 13.69 -17.67
N ASP A 39 4.78 14.46 -18.71
CA ASP A 39 3.83 15.58 -18.67
C ASP A 39 2.40 15.11 -18.36
N ALA A 40 1.93 14.02 -18.97
CA ALA A 40 0.66 13.43 -18.61
C ALA A 40 0.66 12.90 -17.16
N CYS A 41 1.74 12.28 -16.69
CA CYS A 41 1.86 11.79 -15.31
C CYS A 41 1.85 12.90 -14.27
N LEU A 42 2.40 14.07 -14.61
CA LEU A 42 2.37 15.25 -13.77
C LEU A 42 1.03 16.01 -13.89
N GLY A 43 0.40 15.95 -15.06
CA GLY A 43 -0.83 16.67 -15.41
C GLY A 43 -2.14 15.94 -15.09
N GLU A 44 -2.13 14.61 -14.93
CA GLU A 44 -3.29 13.85 -14.48
C GLU A 44 -3.56 14.20 -13.02
N ALA A 45 -4.47 15.15 -12.81
CA ALA A 45 -4.73 15.81 -11.53
C ALA A 45 -4.83 14.78 -10.40
N ARG A 46 -3.75 14.65 -9.66
CA ARG A 46 -3.67 13.69 -8.57
C ARG A 46 -4.76 14.03 -7.56
N PRO A 47 -5.59 13.07 -7.12
CA PRO A 47 -6.65 13.37 -6.17
C PRO A 47 -6.06 14.04 -4.93
N ALA A 48 -6.63 15.19 -4.55
CA ALA A 48 -6.15 15.98 -3.43
C ALA A 48 -6.09 15.12 -2.15
N LYS A 49 -5.08 15.41 -1.32
CA LYS A 49 -4.94 14.77 0.00
C LYS A 49 -6.11 15.17 0.89
N LEU A 50 -6.61 14.20 1.64
CA LEU A 50 -7.61 14.44 2.68
C LEU A 50 -6.91 15.06 3.90
N ALA A 51 -7.49 16.13 4.43
CA ALA A 51 -6.99 16.78 5.63
C ALA A 51 -7.09 15.84 6.85
N ARG A 52 -6.09 15.91 7.73
CA ARG A 52 -6.17 15.24 9.03
C ARG A 52 -7.18 15.98 9.91
N VAL A 53 -8.04 15.22 10.58
CA VAL A 53 -9.17 15.73 11.34
C VAL A 53 -8.91 15.61 12.84
N ASN A 54 -9.29 16.63 13.62
CA ASN A 54 -9.39 16.52 15.07
C ASN A 54 -10.73 15.88 15.47
N TYR A 55 -10.71 14.60 15.83
CA TYR A 55 -11.91 13.83 16.16
C TYR A 55 -12.61 14.24 17.46
N ALA A 56 -11.96 15.02 18.34
CA ALA A 56 -12.60 15.53 19.56
C ALA A 56 -13.76 16.49 19.24
N LEU A 57 -13.63 17.24 18.14
CA LEU A 57 -14.63 18.21 17.68
C LEU A 57 -15.75 17.56 16.85
N TRP A 58 -15.63 16.27 16.53
CA TRP A 58 -16.60 15.56 15.69
C TRP A 58 -17.56 14.75 16.56
N THR A 59 -18.85 14.96 16.33
CA THR A 59 -19.90 14.09 16.89
C THR A 59 -19.95 12.76 16.13
N GLU A 60 -20.50 11.73 16.76
CA GLU A 60 -20.68 10.44 16.09
C GLU A 60 -21.58 10.55 14.84
N SER A 61 -22.62 11.38 14.90
CA SER A 61 -23.51 11.64 13.76
C SER A 61 -22.76 12.22 12.56
N ARG A 62 -21.91 13.23 12.79
CA ARG A 62 -21.06 13.82 11.76
C ARG A 62 -20.11 12.78 11.15
N LEU A 63 -19.51 11.96 11.99
CA LEU A 63 -18.57 10.93 11.57
C LEU A 63 -19.25 9.84 10.71
N ARG A 64 -20.47 9.42 11.08
CA ARG A 64 -21.29 8.53 10.26
C ARG A 64 -21.68 9.18 8.94
N ALA A 65 -21.98 10.48 8.92
CA ALA A 65 -22.30 11.21 7.70
C ALA A 65 -21.10 11.23 6.75
N GLU A 66 -19.92 11.57 7.25
CA GLU A 66 -18.69 11.59 6.46
C GLU A 66 -18.37 10.21 5.86
N LEU A 67 -18.44 9.16 6.69
CA LEU A 67 -18.22 7.79 6.23
C LEU A 67 -19.24 7.35 5.16
N ARG A 68 -20.51 7.80 5.24
CA ARG A 68 -21.51 7.56 4.18
C ARG A 68 -21.15 8.27 2.89
N THR A 69 -20.74 9.54 2.96
CA THR A 69 -20.27 10.30 1.79
C THR A 69 -19.09 9.60 1.11
N LEU A 70 -18.18 9.06 1.93
CA LEU A 70 -17.05 8.26 1.47
C LEU A 70 -17.44 6.85 1.05
N GLY A 71 -18.71 6.44 1.10
CA GLY A 71 -19.18 5.10 0.73
C GLY A 71 -18.57 3.97 1.57
N LEU A 72 -18.27 4.25 2.84
CA LEU A 72 -17.69 3.32 3.80
C LEU A 72 -18.75 2.82 4.79
N ARG A 73 -18.46 1.68 5.44
CA ARG A 73 -19.33 1.12 6.48
C ARG A 73 -19.44 2.11 7.67
N THR A 74 -20.61 2.13 8.30
CA THR A 74 -20.92 3.01 9.45
C THR A 74 -21.32 2.26 10.72
N VAL A 75 -21.02 0.97 10.78
CA VAL A 75 -21.27 0.12 11.94
C VAL A 75 -20.16 0.29 12.97
N GLY A 76 -20.53 0.26 14.25
CA GLY A 76 -19.64 0.35 15.40
C GLY A 76 -19.89 1.59 16.27
N ASP A 77 -19.20 1.67 17.40
CA ASP A 77 -19.17 2.85 18.27
C ASP A 77 -18.37 4.00 17.65
N LYS A 78 -18.42 5.18 18.27
CA LYS A 78 -17.66 6.36 17.83
C LYS A 78 -16.16 6.08 17.64
N ALA A 79 -15.55 5.28 18.51
CA ALA A 79 -14.12 4.98 18.44
C ALA A 79 -13.77 4.11 17.22
N VAL A 80 -14.61 3.12 16.88
CA VAL A 80 -14.50 2.30 15.67
C VAL A 80 -14.61 3.17 14.43
N LEU A 81 -15.60 4.08 14.39
CA LEU A 81 -15.79 4.99 13.27
C LEU A 81 -14.59 5.95 13.09
N GLN A 82 -13.99 6.42 14.20
CA GLN A 82 -12.83 7.30 14.15
C GLN A 82 -11.62 6.58 13.58
N ARG A 83 -11.36 5.36 14.07
CA ARG A 83 -10.29 4.48 13.58
C ARG A 83 -10.45 4.17 12.09
N ARG A 84 -11.67 3.83 11.65
CA ARG A 84 -11.99 3.59 10.23
C ARG A 84 -11.69 4.82 9.36
N HIS A 85 -12.18 5.99 9.77
CA HIS A 85 -11.95 7.22 9.02
C HIS A 85 -10.47 7.61 8.99
N ALA A 86 -9.76 7.47 10.11
CA ALA A 86 -8.34 7.76 10.20
C ALA A 86 -7.52 6.88 9.26
N GLU A 87 -7.79 5.57 9.25
CA GLU A 87 -7.10 4.65 8.35
C GLU A 87 -7.46 4.91 6.88
N TRP A 88 -8.70 5.29 6.59
CA TRP A 88 -9.07 5.71 5.24
C TRP A 88 -8.26 6.92 4.77
N VAL A 89 -8.14 7.96 5.60
CA VAL A 89 -7.34 9.15 5.29
C VAL A 89 -5.87 8.77 5.08
N ASN A 90 -5.32 7.89 5.91
CA ASN A 90 -3.96 7.39 5.78
C ASN A 90 -3.74 6.64 4.45
N LEU A 91 -4.59 5.66 4.15
CA LEU A 91 -4.53 4.89 2.90
C LEU A 91 -4.70 5.78 1.68
N TRP A 92 -5.66 6.71 1.71
CA TRP A 92 -5.90 7.64 0.61
C TRP A 92 -4.70 8.55 0.38
N ASN A 93 -4.16 9.17 1.43
CA ASN A 93 -3.02 10.07 1.29
C ASN A 93 -1.77 9.33 0.83
N ALA A 94 -1.51 8.12 1.34
CA ALA A 94 -0.43 7.27 0.85
C ALA A 94 -0.63 6.89 -0.63
N ASN A 95 -1.87 6.67 -1.07
CA ASN A 95 -2.20 6.42 -2.46
C ASN A 95 -1.99 7.65 -3.35
N THR A 96 -2.26 8.83 -2.80
CA THR A 96 -1.92 10.16 -3.35
C THR A 96 -0.42 10.50 -3.20
N ASP A 97 0.40 9.62 -2.65
CA ASP A 97 1.87 9.74 -2.73
C ASP A 97 2.51 8.63 -3.61
N ALA A 98 1.88 7.46 -3.73
CA ALA A 98 2.37 6.31 -4.51
C ALA A 98 2.58 6.54 -6.03
N ALA A 99 3.74 6.17 -6.58
CA ALA A 99 4.02 6.23 -8.02
C ALA A 99 2.97 5.51 -8.89
N ARG A 100 2.33 4.47 -8.35
CA ARG A 100 1.22 3.74 -8.98
C ARG A 100 0.02 3.70 -8.04
N PRO A 101 -0.88 4.70 -8.12
CA PRO A 101 -2.07 4.74 -7.28
C PRO A 101 -2.95 3.51 -7.51
N ALA A 102 -3.38 2.88 -6.43
CA ALA A 102 -4.39 1.85 -6.44
C ALA A 102 -5.79 2.46 -6.67
N ALA A 103 -6.66 1.68 -7.29
CA ALA A 103 -8.07 2.03 -7.43
C ALA A 103 -8.77 2.11 -6.07
N ARG A 104 -9.81 2.96 -5.97
CA ARG A 104 -10.60 3.14 -4.75
C ARG A 104 -11.12 1.81 -4.17
N SER A 105 -11.56 0.88 -5.02
CA SER A 105 -12.04 -0.45 -4.58
C SER A 105 -10.95 -1.26 -3.87
N GLU A 106 -9.70 -1.15 -4.29
CA GLU A 106 -8.57 -1.78 -3.60
C GLU A 106 -8.28 -1.12 -2.26
N LEU A 107 -8.38 0.21 -2.16
CA LEU A 107 -8.24 0.92 -0.89
C LEU A 107 -9.32 0.48 0.11
N VAL A 108 -10.56 0.31 -0.33
CA VAL A 108 -11.65 -0.20 0.53
C VAL A 108 -11.37 -1.64 0.97
N ARG A 109 -10.84 -2.50 0.10
CA ARG A 109 -10.41 -3.87 0.47
C ARG A 109 -9.26 -3.86 1.48
N ARG A 110 -8.28 -2.96 1.32
CA ARG A 110 -7.17 -2.76 2.28
C ARG A 110 -7.71 -2.34 3.65
N LEU A 111 -8.61 -1.35 3.67
CA LEU A 111 -9.27 -0.90 4.89
C LEU A 111 -10.00 -2.06 5.59
N ALA A 112 -10.77 -2.86 4.84
CA ALA A 112 -11.49 -4.00 5.42
C ALA A 112 -10.54 -5.08 5.98
N ARG A 113 -9.38 -5.32 5.34
CA ARG A 113 -8.33 -6.21 5.87
C ARG A 113 -7.76 -5.65 7.17
N TRP A 114 -7.44 -4.36 7.17
CA TRP A 114 -6.92 -3.66 8.34
C TRP A 114 -7.88 -3.71 9.52
N GLU A 115 -9.17 -3.48 9.30
CA GLU A 115 -10.19 -3.58 10.36
C GLU A 115 -10.19 -4.96 11.02
N ARG A 116 -10.10 -6.04 10.23
CA ARG A 116 -10.02 -7.41 10.78
C ARG A 116 -8.78 -7.62 11.62
N SER A 117 -7.62 -7.12 11.20
CA SER A 117 -6.38 -7.22 11.98
C SER A 117 -6.35 -6.31 13.21
N ALA A 118 -7.03 -5.17 13.17
CA ALA A 118 -7.11 -4.22 14.28
C ALA A 118 -8.01 -4.74 15.41
N HIS A 119 -8.97 -5.61 15.09
CA HIS A 119 -9.78 -6.33 16.07
C HIS A 119 -9.14 -7.61 16.60
N ALA A 120 -8.05 -8.08 15.99
CA ALA A 120 -7.26 -9.15 16.58
C ALA A 120 -6.61 -8.62 17.87
N VAL A 121 -6.68 -9.39 18.96
CA VAL A 121 -5.96 -9.08 20.19
C VAL A 121 -4.48 -9.11 19.85
N GLN A 122 -3.89 -7.93 19.71
CA GLN A 122 -2.46 -7.80 19.55
C GLN A 122 -1.84 -8.05 20.93
N PRO A 123 -0.88 -8.98 21.05
CA PRO A 123 -0.21 -9.20 22.33
C PRO A 123 0.47 -7.89 22.74
N SER A 124 0.32 -7.50 24.01
CA SER A 124 0.98 -6.30 24.49
C SER A 124 2.50 -6.48 24.49
N ILE A 125 3.26 -5.38 24.50
CA ILE A 125 4.73 -5.45 24.64
C ILE A 125 5.13 -6.27 25.87
N ARG A 126 4.36 -6.20 26.95
CA ARG A 126 4.58 -6.98 28.17
C ARG A 126 4.34 -8.47 27.95
N ASP A 127 3.30 -8.84 27.19
CA ASP A 127 2.99 -10.24 26.88
C ASP A 127 4.06 -10.85 25.97
N ILE A 128 4.53 -10.07 24.98
CA ILE A 128 5.64 -10.44 24.08
C ILE A 128 6.95 -10.56 24.87
N ALA A 129 7.24 -9.64 25.77
CA ALA A 129 8.45 -9.66 26.60
C ALA A 129 8.38 -10.69 27.72
N SER A 130 7.26 -11.41 27.89
CA SER A 130 7.14 -12.42 28.92
C SER A 130 8.10 -13.57 28.66
N ASP A 131 8.65 -14.09 29.74
CA ASP A 131 9.67 -15.12 29.72
C ASP A 131 9.16 -16.43 29.07
N ALA A 132 7.85 -16.69 29.22
CA ALA A 132 7.17 -17.80 28.54
C ALA A 132 7.08 -17.60 27.03
N TRP A 133 6.78 -16.38 26.56
CA TRP A 133 6.66 -16.07 25.14
C TRP A 133 8.02 -16.08 24.44
N LEU A 134 9.08 -15.58 25.10
CA LEU A 134 10.46 -15.64 24.60
C LEU A 134 10.94 -17.08 24.43
N ARG A 135 10.61 -17.98 25.36
CA ARG A 135 10.98 -19.40 25.27
C ARG A 135 10.35 -20.09 24.06
N THR A 136 9.07 -19.84 23.79
CA THR A 136 8.36 -20.48 22.67
C THR A 136 8.78 -19.91 21.30
N HIS A 137 9.24 -18.65 21.26
CA HIS A 137 9.63 -17.99 20.01
C HIS A 137 11.15 -17.87 19.82
N ARG A 138 11.98 -18.43 20.70
CA ARG A 138 13.44 -18.29 20.66
C ARG A 138 14.05 -18.68 19.31
N ALA A 139 13.52 -19.73 18.68
CA ALA A 139 14.02 -20.25 17.41
C ALA A 139 13.75 -19.27 16.26
N ALA A 140 12.55 -18.65 16.25
CA ALA A 140 12.20 -17.63 15.28
C ALA A 140 13.09 -16.38 15.43
N PHE A 141 13.38 -15.95 16.66
CA PHE A 141 14.32 -14.85 16.90
C PHE A 141 15.74 -15.18 16.45
N ALA A 142 16.22 -16.39 16.71
CA ALA A 142 17.53 -16.84 16.25
C ALA A 142 17.62 -16.83 14.71
N GLN A 143 16.57 -17.29 14.02
CA GLN A 143 16.49 -17.26 12.56
C GLN A 143 16.53 -15.83 12.02
N LEU A 144 15.75 -14.90 12.59
CA LEU A 144 15.75 -13.50 12.19
C LEU A 144 17.11 -12.84 12.41
N ALA A 145 17.75 -13.08 13.56
CA ALA A 145 19.08 -12.56 13.87
C ALA A 145 20.16 -13.12 12.92
N ALA A 146 20.06 -14.38 12.53
CA ALA A 146 20.96 -15.00 11.56
C ALA A 146 20.75 -14.41 10.16
N ALA A 147 19.49 -14.27 9.72
CA ALA A 147 19.14 -13.66 8.44
C ALA A 147 19.63 -12.20 8.34
N ALA A 148 19.47 -11.41 9.40
CA ALA A 148 19.98 -10.04 9.47
C ALA A 148 21.51 -9.99 9.36
N ARG A 149 22.23 -10.85 10.08
CA ARG A 149 23.71 -10.94 10.01
C ARG A 149 24.17 -11.37 8.60
N ALA A 150 23.50 -12.34 8.00
CA ALA A 150 23.81 -12.81 6.64
C ALA A 150 23.56 -11.70 5.60
N GLY A 151 22.49 -10.92 5.73
CA GLY A 151 22.21 -9.77 4.87
C GLY A 151 23.29 -8.69 4.96
N ILE A 152 23.79 -8.40 6.16
CA ILE A 152 24.89 -7.43 6.37
C ILE A 152 26.20 -7.95 5.75
N ALA A 153 26.50 -9.25 5.90
CA ALA A 153 27.69 -9.86 5.28
C ALA A 153 27.58 -9.87 3.75
N GLY A 154 26.41 -10.19 3.19
CA GLY A 154 26.15 -10.15 1.75
C GLY A 154 26.22 -8.74 1.15
N ALA A 155 25.74 -7.72 1.88
CA ALA A 155 25.88 -6.32 1.48
C ALA A 155 27.33 -5.83 1.47
N ARG A 156 28.19 -6.39 2.34
CA ARG A 156 29.63 -6.10 2.36
C ARG A 156 30.44 -6.86 1.29
N ALA A 157 29.87 -7.91 0.70
CA ALA A 157 30.57 -8.81 -0.22
C ALA A 157 30.29 -8.55 -1.72
N LYS A 158 29.44 -7.56 -2.07
CA LYS A 158 29.23 -7.16 -3.47
C LYS A 158 30.25 -6.08 -3.87
N PRO A 159 31.27 -6.37 -4.69
CA PRO A 159 32.16 -5.35 -5.25
C PRO A 159 31.46 -4.65 -6.44
N PRO A 160 31.99 -3.52 -6.95
CA PRO A 160 31.44 -2.80 -8.10
C PRO A 160 31.37 -3.65 -9.37
#